data_AF-A0A5N7MBW6-F1
#
_entry.id   AF-A0A5N7MBW6-F1
#
_cell.length_a   1.000
_cell.length_b   1.000
_cell.length_c   1.000
_cell.angle_alpha   90.00
_cell.angle_beta   90.00
_cell.angle_gamma   90.00
#
_symmetry.space_group_name_H-M   'P 1'
#
loop_
_entity.id
_entity.type
_entity.pdbx_description
1 polymer ?
#
loop_
_entity_poly.entity_id
_entity_poly.type
_entity_poly.pdbx_seq_one_letter_code
_entity_poly.pdbx_strand_id
1 'polypeptide(L)'
;MNWSHQSAGAVADLGLLDVVDRNRIDVPGVCGNGGLNLSATAADNRIKAVASSMMYDMARLWVTGFQDGYTPEQRSKALKNTRLRR
;
A
#
# COMPACT_ATOMS: atom_id res chain seq x y z
N MET A 1 6.60 0.90 10.44
CA MET A 1 6.03 -0.35 9.90
C MET A 1 5.66 -0.11 8.44
N ASN A 2 6.37 -0.71 7.49
CA ASN A 2 6.10 -0.55 6.05
C ASN A 2 5.21 -1.71 5.56
N TRP A 3 3.94 -1.42 5.32
CA TRP A 3 2.93 -2.43 4.99
C TRP A 3 3.07 -2.98 3.56
N SER A 4 3.69 -2.24 2.64
CA SER A 4 3.98 -2.75 1.29
C SER A 4 4.90 -3.96 1.29
N HIS A 5 5.86 -4.02 2.23
CA HIS A 5 6.75 -5.17 2.38
C HIS A 5 6.02 -6.41 2.91
N GLN A 6 4.88 -6.25 3.60
CA GLN A 6 4.11 -7.38 4.10
C GLN A 6 3.51 -8.19 2.94
N SER A 7 3.02 -7.52 1.90
CA SER A 7 2.47 -8.19 0.71
C SER A 7 3.54 -8.98 -0.04
N ALA A 8 4.72 -8.39 -0.26
CA ALA A 8 5.86 -9.08 -0.90
C ALA A 8 6.40 -10.25 -0.06
N GLY A 9 6.38 -10.12 1.27
CA GLY A 9 6.74 -11.20 2.20
C GLY A 9 5.76 -12.37 2.12
N ALA A 10 4.45 -12.08 2.20
CA ALA A 10 3.42 -13.11 2.07
C ALA A 10 3.49 -13.86 0.73
N VAL A 11 3.78 -13.15 -0.37
CA VAL A 11 4.00 -13.76 -1.69
C VAL A 11 5.22 -14.68 -1.69
N ALA A 12 6.29 -14.30 -0.98
CA ALA A 12 7.46 -15.16 -0.81
C ALA A 12 7.11 -16.45 -0.08
N ASP A 13 6.39 -16.34 1.03
CA ASP A 13 6.00 -17.48 1.87
C ASP A 13 5.04 -18.43 1.12
N LEU A 14 4.05 -17.88 0.41
CA LEU A 14 3.13 -18.68 -0.42
C LEU A 14 3.89 -19.41 -1.54
N GLY A 15 4.92 -18.81 -2.11
CA GLY A 15 5.73 -19.43 -3.16
C GLY A 15 6.61 -20.60 -2.70
N LEU A 16 6.70 -20.86 -1.39
CA LEU A 16 7.39 -22.03 -0.83
C LEU A 16 6.49 -23.26 -0.69
N LEU A 17 5.18 -23.11 -0.86
CA LEU A 17 4.22 -24.19 -0.70
C LEU A 17 4.11 -25.00 -2.00
N ASP A 18 4.30 -26.32 -1.93
CA ASP A 18 4.23 -27.21 -3.12
C ASP A 18 2.85 -27.22 -3.80
N VAL A 19 1.80 -26.85 -3.06
CA VAL A 19 0.42 -26.78 -3.56
C VAL A 19 0.09 -25.45 -4.24
N VAL A 20 1.03 -24.49 -4.29
CA VAL A 20 0.82 -23.15 -4.85
C VAL A 20 1.60 -23.00 -6.16
N ASP A 21 0.91 -22.59 -7.22
CA ASP A 21 1.56 -22.15 -8.46
C ASP A 21 2.07 -20.71 -8.31
N ARG A 22 3.39 -20.56 -8.28
CA ARG A 22 4.07 -19.25 -8.15
C ARG A 22 3.76 -18.28 -9.28
N ASN A 23 3.28 -18.78 -10.43
CA ASN A 23 2.89 -17.96 -11.56
C ASN A 23 1.43 -17.49 -11.50
N ARG A 24 0.74 -17.76 -10.40
CA ARG A 24 -0.69 -17.46 -10.20
C ARG A 24 -0.97 -16.85 -8.82
N ILE A 25 -0.07 -15.99 -8.34
CA ILE A 25 -0.22 -15.29 -7.07
C ILE A 25 -0.58 -13.83 -7.32
N ASP A 26 -1.73 -13.41 -6.77
CA ASP A 26 -2.28 -12.07 -6.88
C ASP A 26 -2.51 -11.46 -5.50
N VAL A 27 -2.59 -10.12 -5.43
CA VAL A 27 -2.82 -9.39 -4.16
C VAL A 27 -4.07 -8.51 -4.24
N PRO A 28 -5.19 -8.88 -3.57
CA PRO A 28 -6.37 -8.02 -3.50
C PRO A 28 -6.15 -6.91 -2.48
N GLY A 29 -6.51 -5.68 -2.86
CA GLY A 29 -6.43 -4.49 -2.02
C GLY A 29 -7.81 -3.99 -1.63
N VAL A 30 -8.05 -3.80 -0.33
CA VAL A 30 -9.27 -3.20 0.20
C VAL A 30 -8.91 -1.98 1.04
N CYS A 31 -9.68 -0.90 0.93
CA CYS A 31 -9.45 0.32 1.71
C CYS A 31 -8.02 0.87 1.49
N GLY A 32 -7.36 1.32 2.55
CA GLY A 32 -6.00 1.86 2.49
C GLY A 32 -4.94 0.88 1.98
N ASN A 33 -5.21 -0.44 2.00
CA ASN A 33 -4.26 -1.43 1.49
C ASN A 33 -4.17 -1.45 -0.03
N GLY A 34 -5.15 -0.92 -0.76
CA GLY A 34 -5.10 -0.88 -2.23
C GLY A 34 -3.87 -0.12 -2.74
N GLY A 35 -3.57 1.06 -2.20
CA GLY A 35 -2.39 1.83 -2.59
C GLY A 35 -1.06 1.16 -2.21
N LEU A 36 -1.05 0.45 -1.08
CA LEU A 36 0.12 -0.31 -0.61
C LEU A 36 0.40 -1.52 -1.51
N ASN A 37 -0.63 -2.28 -1.87
CA ASN A 37 -0.53 -3.42 -2.78
C ASN A 37 -0.15 -2.99 -4.20
N LEU A 38 -0.67 -1.85 -4.67
CA LEU A 38 -0.26 -1.29 -5.96
C LEU A 38 1.24 -1.00 -5.97
N SER A 39 1.75 -0.40 -4.89
CA SER A 39 3.19 -0.10 -4.72
C SER A 39 4.02 -1.38 -4.63
N ALA A 40 3.56 -2.39 -3.89
CA ALA A 40 4.23 -3.68 -3.78
C ALA A 40 4.31 -4.40 -5.14
N THR A 41 3.20 -4.42 -5.90
CA THR A 41 3.12 -5.03 -7.24
C THR A 41 4.08 -4.35 -8.22
N ALA A 42 4.20 -3.03 -8.15
CA ALA A 42 5.16 -2.29 -8.97
C ALA A 42 6.62 -2.65 -8.67
N ALA A 43 6.93 -3.01 -7.42
CA ALA A 43 8.28 -3.34 -6.97
C ALA A 43 8.62 -4.85 -7.04
N ASP A 44 7.61 -5.74 -7.03
CA ASP A 44 7.77 -7.19 -6.94
C ASP A 44 7.04 -7.92 -8.08
N ASN A 45 7.79 -8.38 -9.07
CA ASN A 45 7.29 -9.06 -10.26
C ASN A 45 6.72 -10.48 -10.01
N ARG A 46 6.83 -10.99 -8.78
CA ARG A 46 6.21 -12.26 -8.39
C ARG A 46 4.69 -12.11 -8.25
N ILE A 47 4.21 -10.91 -7.95
CA ILE A 47 2.80 -10.55 -7.93
C ILE A 47 2.32 -10.41 -9.37
N LYS A 48 1.31 -11.19 -9.77
CA LYS A 48 0.86 -11.27 -11.17
C LYS A 48 -0.29 -10.33 -11.48
N ALA A 49 -1.17 -10.12 -10.53
CA ALA A 49 -2.21 -9.12 -10.61
C ALA A 49 -2.49 -8.45 -9.26
N VAL A 50 -3.08 -7.26 -9.34
CA VAL A 50 -3.60 -6.50 -8.22
C VAL A 50 -4.98 -5.98 -8.58
N ALA A 51 -5.95 -6.21 -7.70
CA ALA A 51 -7.30 -5.66 -7.81
C ALA A 51 -7.59 -4.82 -6.57
N SER A 52 -8.23 -3.66 -6.75
CA SER A 52 -8.55 -2.77 -5.63
C SER A 52 -10.05 -2.51 -5.51
N SER A 53 -10.59 -2.61 -4.30
CA SER A 53 -11.96 -2.20 -3.98
C SER A 53 -11.96 -1.17 -2.87
N MET A 54 -12.75 -0.11 -3.05
CA MET A 54 -12.86 1.00 -2.08
C MET A 54 -11.50 1.56 -1.65
N MET A 55 -10.56 1.72 -2.60
CA MET A 55 -9.18 2.12 -2.30
C MET A 55 -9.09 3.56 -1.80
N TYR A 56 -8.19 3.80 -0.83
CA TYR A 56 -7.71 5.14 -0.49
C TYR A 56 -6.18 5.19 -0.53
N ASP A 57 -5.64 6.25 -1.11
CA ASP A 57 -4.23 6.60 -0.91
C ASP A 57 -4.09 7.25 0.47
N MET A 58 -3.70 6.43 1.44
CA MET A 58 -3.53 6.89 2.83
C MET A 58 -2.44 7.95 2.93
N ALA A 59 -1.34 7.85 2.17
CA ALA A 59 -0.23 8.80 2.26
C ALA A 59 -0.69 10.21 1.87
N ARG A 60 -1.49 10.31 0.79
CA ARG A 60 -2.13 11.58 0.42
C ARG A 60 -3.16 12.01 1.45
N LEU A 61 -4.08 11.12 1.84
CA LEU A 61 -5.16 11.42 2.79
C LEU A 61 -4.64 12.03 4.10
N TRP A 62 -3.55 11.48 4.67
CA TRP A 62 -2.96 11.99 5.91
C TRP A 62 -2.36 13.40 5.79
N VAL A 63 -2.02 13.83 4.59
CA VAL A 63 -1.32 15.11 4.35
C VAL A 63 -2.26 16.17 3.78
N THR A 64 -3.23 15.79 2.95
CA THR A 64 -4.13 16.73 2.28
C THR A 64 -5.57 16.68 2.81
N GLY A 65 -5.92 15.67 3.62
CA GLY A 65 -7.28 15.45 4.08
C GLY A 65 -8.17 14.84 3.01
N PHE A 66 -9.41 14.52 3.38
CA PHE A 66 -10.41 14.02 2.43
C PHE A 66 -10.68 15.08 1.36
N GLN A 67 -10.64 14.67 0.08
CA GLN A 67 -10.82 15.57 -1.07
C GLN A 67 -9.91 16.82 -1.04
N ASP A 68 -8.68 16.67 -0.54
CA ASP A 68 -7.71 17.76 -0.38
C ASP A 68 -8.21 18.95 0.47
N GLY A 69 -9.12 18.69 1.41
CA GLY A 69 -9.79 19.72 2.21
C GLY A 69 -8.94 20.43 3.28
N TYR A 70 -7.65 20.09 3.44
CA TYR A 70 -6.78 20.79 4.39
C TYR A 70 -6.36 22.17 3.88
N THR A 71 -6.37 23.18 4.75
CA THR A 71 -5.74 24.47 4.47
C THR A 71 -4.21 24.32 4.39
N PRO A 72 -3.49 25.31 3.79
CA PRO A 72 -2.03 25.29 3.75
C PRO A 72 -1.38 25.13 5.14
N GLU A 73 -1.95 25.75 6.17
CA GLU A 73 -1.47 25.67 7.56
C GLU A 73 -1.67 24.26 8.14
N GLN A 74 -2.85 23.66 7.90
CA GLN A 74 -3.16 22.30 8.32
C GLN A 74 -2.25 21.28 7.63
N ARG A 75 -2.05 21.43 6.32
CA ARG A 75 -1.13 20.59 5.54
C ARG A 75 0.31 20.74 6.02
N SER A 76 0.78 21.96 6.28
CA SER A 76 2.12 22.22 6.83
C SER A 76 2.30 21.53 8.19
N LYS A 77 1.29 21.58 9.06
CA LYS A 77 1.28 20.88 10.35
C LYS A 77 1.32 19.36 10.18
N ALA A 78 0.49 18.81 9.29
CA ALA A 78 0.45 17.38 8.98
C ALA A 78 1.81 16.86 8.46
N LEU A 79 2.45 17.62 7.57
CA LEU A 79 3.79 17.33 7.05
C LEU A 79 4.87 17.38 8.13
N LYS A 80 4.84 18.38 9.03
CA LYS A 80 5.77 18.44 10.16
C LYS A 80 5.61 17.21 11.06
N ASN A 81 4.37 16.84 11.38
CA ASN A 81 4.08 15.67 12.22
C ASN A 81 4.55 14.34 11.60
N THR A 82 4.48 14.20 10.27
CA THR A 82 4.99 13.01 9.57
C THR A 82 6.51 13.01 9.47
N ARG A 83 7.15 14.18 9.28
CA ARG A 83 8.62 14.30 9.20
C ARG A 83 9.33 13.99 10.52
N LEU A 84 8.69 14.28 11.66
CA LEU A 84 9.21 14.01 13.00
C LEU A 84 9.14 12.53 13.42
N ARG A 85 8.52 11.67 12.61
CA ARG A 85 8.37 10.23 12.89
C ARG A 85 9.36 9.34 12.11
N ARG A 86 10.41 9.95 11.55
CA ARG A 86 11.42 9.26 10.74
C ARG A 86 12.76 9.20 11.46
#